data_AF-A0A924UHY8-F1
#
_entry.id   AF-A0A924UHY8-F1
#
_cell.length_a   1.000
_cell.length_b   1.000
_cell.length_c   1.000
_cell.angle_alpha   90.00
_cell.angle_beta   90.00
_cell.angle_gamma   90.00
#
_symmetry.space_group_name_H-M   'P 1'
#
loop_
_entity.id
_entity.type
_entity.pdbx_description
1 polymer ?
#
loop_
_entity_poly.entity_id
_entity_poly.type
_entity_poly.pdbx_seq_one_letter_code
_entity_poly.pdbx_strand_id
1 'polypeptide(L)'
;MTQHYDIIPDIQADIDRLTHTLLRLGYGSGGASWAHPEGRMAAFPGDFIDMGNANRSVLTLVRAMRDQGHAVAIMGNHELNALLYRRPGLNAEGTDDG
;
A
#
# COMPACT_ATOMS: atom_id res chain seq x y z
N MET A 1 8.96 8.10 24.28
CA MET A 1 8.92 8.80 22.98
C MET A 1 7.56 8.50 22.37
N THR A 2 6.78 9.52 22.02
CA THR A 2 5.48 9.37 21.36
C THR A 2 5.68 9.20 19.87
N GLN A 3 5.24 8.07 19.33
CA GLN A 3 5.23 7.84 17.89
C GLN A 3 3.94 8.42 17.30
N HIS A 4 4.08 9.28 16.29
CA HIS A 4 2.94 9.85 15.57
C HIS A 4 2.73 9.10 14.25
N TYR A 5 1.46 8.81 13.96
CA TYR A 5 1.04 8.07 12.78
C TYR A 5 0.10 8.90 11.92
N ASP A 6 0.33 8.86 10.61
CA ASP A 6 -0.55 9.45 9.61
C ASP A 6 -1.29 8.34 8.89
N ILE A 7 -2.58 8.21 9.17
CA ILE A 7 -3.41 7.18 8.55
C ILE A 7 -3.81 7.68 7.16
N ILE A 8 -3.31 6.99 6.13
CA ILE A 8 -3.59 7.29 4.72
C ILE A 8 -4.60 6.25 4.23
N PRO A 9 -5.84 6.65 3.89
CA PRO A 9 -6.87 5.73 3.42
C PRO A 9 -6.58 5.22 2.01
N ASP A 10 -7.42 4.30 1.51
CA ASP A 10 -7.25 3.53 0.27
C ASP A 10 -6.72 4.34 -0.91
N ILE A 11 -5.71 3.76 -1.57
CA ILE A 11 -4.95 4.41 -2.63
C ILE A 11 -5.55 4.09 -4.01
N GLN A 12 -6.16 2.91 -4.18
CA GLN A 12 -6.84 2.49 -5.42
C GLN A 12 -5.94 2.63 -6.66
N ALA A 13 -4.70 2.14 -6.58
CA ALA A 13 -3.71 2.22 -7.66
C ALA A 13 -3.31 3.64 -8.11
N ASP A 14 -3.67 4.71 -7.40
CA ASP A 14 -3.38 6.09 -7.80
C ASP A 14 -2.09 6.62 -7.16
N ILE A 15 -1.01 6.59 -7.94
CA ILE A 15 0.31 7.07 -7.51
C ILE A 15 0.38 8.60 -7.35
N ASP A 16 -0.39 9.35 -8.15
CA ASP A 16 -0.38 10.81 -8.11
C ASP A 16 -1.12 11.29 -6.85
N ARG A 17 -2.25 10.67 -6.52
CA ARG A 17 -2.97 10.91 -5.27
C ARG A 17 -2.11 10.57 -4.05
N LEU A 18 -1.39 9.45 -4.08
CA LEU A 18 -0.49 9.06 -3.00
C LEU A 18 0.63 10.09 -2.79
N THR A 19 1.34 10.45 -3.86
CA THR A 19 2.45 11.41 -3.76
C THR A 19 1.98 12.80 -3.34
N HIS A 20 0.84 13.27 -3.83
CA HIS A 20 0.25 14.54 -3.39
C HIS A 20 -0.17 14.49 -1.92
N THR A 21 -0.76 13.38 -1.46
CA THR A 21 -1.12 13.22 -0.04
C THR A 21 0.11 13.27 0.86
N LEU A 22 1.20 12.58 0.47
CA LEU A 22 2.47 12.60 1.20
C LEU A 22 3.07 14.00 1.26
N LEU A 23 3.11 14.74 0.15
CA LEU A 23 3.58 16.12 0.12
C LEU A 23 2.77 17.02 1.05
N ARG A 24 1.43 16.89 1.01
CA ARG A 24 0.52 17.69 1.84
C ARG A 24 0.65 17.37 3.33
N LEU A 25 1.01 16.14 3.67
CA LEU A 25 1.31 15.71 5.04
C LEU A 25 2.71 16.12 5.52
N GLY A 26 3.57 16.64 4.63
CA GLY A 26 4.93 17.09 4.96
C GLY A 26 6.02 16.03 4.74
N TYR A 27 5.72 14.91 4.10
CA TYR A 27 6.73 13.92 3.73
C TYR A 27 7.55 14.44 2.54
N GLY A 28 8.87 14.30 2.62
CA GLY A 28 9.80 14.59 1.53
C GLY A 28 10.24 13.34 0.79
N SER A 29 10.46 13.45 -0.52
CA SER A 29 11.08 12.38 -1.32
C SER A 29 12.59 12.36 -1.10
N GLY A 30 13.12 11.32 -0.44
CA GLY A 30 14.55 11.10 -0.22
C GLY A 30 15.05 9.89 -1.01
N GLY A 31 15.31 10.07 -2.31
CA GLY A 31 15.79 9.00 -3.19
C GLY A 31 14.71 7.93 -3.41
N ALA A 32 14.92 6.73 -2.86
CA ALA A 32 14.02 5.58 -3.08
C ALA A 32 12.80 5.53 -2.15
N SER A 33 12.69 6.41 -1.13
CA SER A 33 11.61 6.41 -0.14
C SER A 33 11.13 7.83 0.19
N TRP A 34 9.99 7.90 0.84
CA TRP A 34 9.45 9.11 1.46
C TRP A 34 9.63 9.05 2.98
N ALA A 35 9.92 10.18 3.60
CA ALA A 35 10.10 10.30 5.04
C ALA A 35 9.59 11.65 5.55
N HIS A 36 9.05 11.69 6.77
CA HIS A 36 8.68 12.94 7.42
C HIS A 36 9.84 13.44 8.30
N PRO A 37 10.25 14.73 8.20
CA PRO A 37 11.40 15.26 8.94
C PRO A 37 11.26 15.15 10.47
N GLU A 38 10.02 15.14 10.96
CA GLU A 38 9.70 14.96 12.39
C GLU A 38 9.61 13.49 12.84
N GLY A 39 9.89 12.51 11.96
CA GLY A 39 9.83 11.09 12.30
C GLY A 39 8.41 10.52 12.43
N ARG A 40 7.41 11.15 11.81
CA ARG A 40 6.06 10.59 11.66
C ARG A 40 6.09 9.36 10.76
N MET A 41 5.24 8.39 11.07
CA MET A 41 5.11 7.15 10.29
C MET A 41 3.80 7.16 9.50
N ALA A 42 3.88 6.82 8.21
CA ALA A 42 2.68 6.60 7.42
C ALA A 42 2.06 5.24 7.78
N ALA A 43 0.74 5.21 8.01
CA ALA A 43 -0.01 3.99 8.28
C ALA A 43 -0.99 3.74 7.14
N PHE A 44 -0.79 2.65 6.41
CA PHE A 44 -1.63 2.26 5.29
C PHE A 44 -2.51 1.05 5.66
N PRO A 45 -3.84 1.20 5.74
CA PRO A 45 -4.76 0.17 6.20
C PRO A 45 -5.12 -0.90 5.15
N GLY A 46 -4.61 -0.79 3.92
CA GLY A 46 -4.84 -1.77 2.84
C GLY A 46 -5.31 -1.13 1.54
N ASP A 47 -5.76 -1.95 0.59
CA ASP A 47 -6.37 -1.55 -0.69
C ASP A 47 -5.47 -0.59 -1.50
N PHE A 48 -4.22 -1.05 -1.67
CA PHE A 48 -3.21 -0.45 -2.52
C PHE A 48 -3.50 -0.69 -3.99
N ILE A 49 -4.08 -1.85 -4.30
CA ILE A 49 -4.31 -2.33 -5.66
C ILE A 49 -5.77 -2.20 -6.07
N ASP A 50 -5.98 -1.90 -7.35
CA ASP A 50 -7.29 -1.95 -7.99
C ASP A 50 -7.12 -2.46 -9.44
N MET A 51 -8.19 -2.50 -10.25
CA MET A 51 -8.15 -2.84 -11.68
C MET A 51 -7.35 -1.85 -12.55
N GLY A 52 -6.67 -0.87 -11.93
CA GLY A 52 -5.88 0.16 -12.59
C GLY A 52 -4.43 -0.21 -12.94
N ASN A 53 -3.78 0.66 -13.71
CA ASN A 53 -2.46 0.42 -14.30
C ASN A 53 -1.25 0.71 -13.37
N ALA A 54 -1.42 1.45 -12.27
CA ALA A 54 -0.31 1.93 -11.44
C ALA A 54 -0.10 1.16 -10.12
N ASN A 55 -0.71 -0.03 -9.99
CA ASN A 55 -0.52 -0.96 -8.86
C ASN A 55 0.97 -1.18 -8.49
N ARG A 56 1.83 -1.40 -9.48
CA ARG A 56 3.26 -1.66 -9.26
C ARG A 56 3.96 -0.47 -8.63
N SER A 57 3.62 0.76 -9.06
CA SER A 57 4.24 1.99 -8.58
C SER A 57 3.86 2.25 -7.12
N VAL A 58 2.57 2.10 -6.79
CA VAL A 58 2.05 2.24 -5.42
C VAL A 58 2.72 1.22 -4.49
N LEU A 59 2.72 -0.06 -4.86
CA LEU A 59 3.35 -1.12 -4.06
C LEU A 59 4.85 -0.89 -3.88
N THR A 60 5.55 -0.41 -4.91
CA THR A 60 7.00 -0.14 -4.83
C THR A 60 7.27 0.98 -3.83
N LEU A 61 6.49 2.07 -3.87
CA LEU A 61 6.65 3.21 -2.97
C LEU A 61 6.34 2.81 -1.51
N VAL A 62 5.19 2.20 -1.27
CA VAL A 62 4.77 1.78 0.08
C VAL A 62 5.77 0.79 0.67
N ARG A 63 6.25 -0.17 -0.14
CA ARG A 63 7.27 -1.11 0.28
C ARG A 63 8.58 -0.42 0.64
N ALA A 64 9.04 0.53 -0.17
CA ALA A 64 10.26 1.26 0.12
C ALA A 64 10.16 2.05 1.43
N MET A 65 9.01 2.69 1.69
CA MET A 65 8.75 3.37 2.97
C MET A 65 8.77 2.39 4.15
N ARG A 66 8.13 1.23 4.00
CA ARG A 66 8.10 0.20 5.04
C ARG A 66 9.48 -0.36 5.34
N ASP A 67 10.22 -0.74 4.29
CA ASP A 67 11.54 -1.36 4.43
C ASP A 67 12.57 -0.39 5.04
N GLN A 68 12.36 0.93 4.92
CA GLN A 68 13.16 1.97 5.57
C GLN A 68 12.61 2.43 6.93
N GLY A 69 11.51 1.85 7.42
CA GLY A 69 10.93 2.17 8.73
C GLY A 69 10.10 3.47 8.77
N HIS A 70 9.77 4.05 7.62
CA HIS A 70 8.94 5.27 7.52
C HIS A 70 7.44 4.98 7.39
N ALA A 71 7.05 3.70 7.24
CA ALA A 71 5.66 3.31 7.13
C ALA A 71 5.36 1.95 7.76
N VAL A 72 4.10 1.78 8.17
CA VAL A 72 3.47 0.48 8.42
C VAL A 72 2.37 0.27 7.38
N ALA A 73 2.26 -0.96 6.88
CA ALA A 73 1.25 -1.34 5.91
C ALA A 73 0.67 -2.70 6.30
N ILE A 74 -0.65 -2.79 6.32
CA ILE A 74 -1.38 -4.05 6.47
C ILE A 74 -2.01 -4.44 5.15
N MET A 75 -2.29 -5.73 4.98
CA MET A 75 -2.91 -6.26 3.76
C MET A 75 -4.42 -5.97 3.78
N GLY A 76 -4.93 -5.37 2.70
CA GLY A 76 -6.37 -5.15 2.51
C GLY A 76 -7.06 -6.32 1.82
N ASN A 77 -8.37 -6.19 1.63
CA ASN A 77 -9.19 -7.23 1.00
C ASN A 77 -8.87 -7.38 -0.49
N HIS A 78 -8.51 -6.29 -1.17
CA HIS A 78 -8.10 -6.34 -2.57
C HIS A 78 -6.80 -7.15 -2.75
N GLU A 79 -5.81 -6.98 -1.87
CA GLU A 79 -4.59 -7.78 -1.88
C GLU A 79 -4.85 -9.26 -1.55
N LEU A 80 -5.73 -9.53 -0.59
CA LEU A 80 -6.11 -10.89 -0.23
C LEU A 80 -6.78 -11.61 -1.41
N ASN A 81 -7.72 -10.95 -2.08
CA ASN A 81 -8.40 -11.48 -3.26
C ASN A 81 -7.41 -11.75 -4.41
N ALA A 82 -6.46 -10.85 -4.66
CA ALA A 82 -5.44 -11.05 -5.69
C ALA A 82 -4.51 -12.26 -5.41
N LEU A 83 -4.19 -12.53 -4.14
CA LEU A 83 -3.41 -13.70 -3.74
C LEU A 83 -4.20 -15.01 -3.85
N LEU A 84 -5.49 -14.98 -3.48
CA LEU A 84 -6.36 -16.16 -3.54
C LEU A 84 -6.73 -16.52 -4.97
N TYR A 85 -6.94 -15.54 -5.86
CA TYR A 85 -7.28 -15.79 -7.27
C TYR A 85 -6.09 -16.30 -8.10
N ARG A 86 -4.84 -16.04 -7.67
CA ARG A 86 -3.61 -16.54 -8.33
C ARG A 86 -3.07 -17.84 -7.75
N ARG A 87 -3.66 -18.39 -6.70
CA ARG A 87 -3.42 -19.77 -6.31
C ARG A 87 -4.39 -20.65 -7.10
N PRO A 88 -3.92 -21.66 -7.87
CA PRO A 88 -4.80 -22.77 -8.20
C PRO A 88 -5.31 -23.30 -6.86
N GLY A 89 -6.62 -23.25 -6.63
CA GLY A 89 -7.20 -23.85 -5.45
C GLY A 89 -6.74 -25.31 -5.39
N LEU A 90 -6.30 -25.76 -4.22
CA LEU A 90 -6.04 -27.19 -3.98
C LEU A 90 -7.31 -28.05 -4.18
N ASN A 91 -8.46 -27.40 -4.39
CA ASN A 91 -9.77 -27.97 -4.68
C ASN A 91 -10.34 -27.50 -6.04
N ALA A 92 -9.50 -27.24 -7.06
CA ALA A 92 -9.99 -26.88 -8.41
C ALA A 92 -10.80 -28.01 -9.10
N GLU A 93 -10.83 -29.19 -8.49
CA GLU A 93 -11.73 -30.28 -8.85
C GLU A 93 -13.01 -30.17 -7.99
N GLY A 94 -13.99 -29.38 -8.43
CA GLY A 94 -15.38 -29.59 -8.02
C GLY A 94 -16.12 -28.48 -7.27
N THR A 95 -16.07 -27.24 -7.75
CA THR A 95 -17.26 -26.38 -7.65
C THR A 95 -17.63 -25.89 -9.04
N ASP A 96 -18.62 -26.57 -9.61
CA ASP A 96 -19.46 -26.05 -10.67
C ASP A 96 -20.45 -25.09 -10.01
N ASP A 97 -20.13 -23.81 -10.07
CA ASP A 97 -21.08 -22.72 -9.85
C ASP A 97 -20.90 -21.65 -10.93
N GLY A 98 -21.33 -22.04 -12.14
CA GLY A 98 -22.15 -21.23 -13.08
C GLY A 98 -21.77 -19.77 -13.33
#